data_AF-A0A9P6LDR2-F1
#
_entry.id   AF-A0A9P6LDR2-F1
#
_cell.length_a   1.000
_cell.length_b   1.000
_cell.length_c   1.000
_cell.angle_alpha   90.00
_cell.angle_beta   90.00
_cell.angle_gamma   90.00
#
_symmetry.space_group_name_H-M   'P 1'
#
loop_
_entity.id
_entity.type
_entity.pdbx_description
1 polymer ?
#
loop_
_entity_poly.entity_id
_entity_poly.type
_entity_poly.pdbx_seq_one_letter_code
_entity_poly.pdbx_strand_id
1 'polypeptide(L)'
;MSPTRSPTSPSFTSRPRGGKRIKSPPPSQSPLPSKALQSDLETFAEQCRLWYYNQDEEAGRLMTQTLTTLPPSQRPPFARLQASVRSGYHAHVTARRNAEYHAHLSVTLPGGSLSAHSRLHPNGPTARKERYERLEKFIRIWCTLGMPGTRPFFEALWAVVRLQTLPDNLGGAGSRRITWEIDDAVFQEAAGKDFMLEAINVLKGVLAFEDVLSANSRSSSVSALGSTLPAHSRMQSQPLLYNPGSPPPISTITLAKRPRAPSDPFLDTPPLSRSLATTSSASQIGDPPGTPDDISVNNAPADPQNLTPSQRDIFPDIEAQTRIWTAPDLTNTEYSSLLKLFPSFISAKTLPRFPAPSKRKQDIEEGEEQAEEPFEIRFGTGTISLGGPLRTGPWRGGWWVRFTSWCKTLFC
;
A
#
# COMPACT_ATOMS: atom_id res chain seq x y z
N MET A 1 65.39 61.96 15.90
CA MET A 1 64.53 60.76 15.80
C MET A 1 64.00 60.66 14.38
N SER A 2 63.75 59.46 13.88
CA SER A 2 63.46 59.15 12.46
C SER A 2 62.04 58.59 12.30
N PRO A 3 61.48 58.41 11.07
CA PRO A 3 61.68 59.11 9.78
C PRO A 3 60.35 59.84 9.40
N THR A 4 59.74 59.98 8.18
CA THR A 4 60.00 59.48 6.81
C THR A 4 59.37 60.38 5.71
N ARG A 5 60.17 60.67 4.68
CA ARG A 5 59.93 60.98 3.25
C ARG A 5 58.54 61.37 2.66
N SER A 6 58.60 62.44 1.84
CA SER A 6 57.82 62.83 0.62
C SER A 6 58.02 61.84 -0.57
N PRO A 7 57.69 62.08 -1.89
CA PRO A 7 57.21 63.28 -2.65
C PRO A 7 55.85 63.07 -3.40
N THR A 8 55.07 64.07 -3.87
CA THR A 8 55.21 65.10 -4.95
C THR A 8 54.86 64.63 -6.39
N SER A 9 54.04 65.43 -7.12
CA SER A 9 53.41 65.18 -8.44
C SER A 9 54.32 65.51 -9.67
N PRO A 10 53.90 65.26 -10.95
CA PRO A 10 53.22 66.34 -11.72
C PRO A 10 52.26 65.96 -12.90
N SER A 11 51.20 66.78 -13.05
CA SER A 11 50.55 67.42 -14.24
C SER A 11 50.57 66.92 -15.72
N PHE A 12 49.41 67.15 -16.39
CA PHE A 12 49.12 67.28 -17.85
C PHE A 12 49.29 66.02 -18.76
N THR A 13 48.72 65.88 -19.99
CA THR A 13 48.07 66.80 -20.99
C THR A 13 46.69 66.27 -21.52
N SER A 14 46.23 66.66 -22.72
CA SER A 14 44.79 66.69 -23.12
C SER A 14 44.42 66.19 -24.54
N ARG A 15 43.26 65.48 -24.66
CA ARG A 15 42.39 65.31 -25.87
C ARG A 15 43.01 64.62 -27.12
N PRO A 16 42.25 64.31 -28.22
CA PRO A 16 40.81 64.03 -28.39
C PRO A 16 40.45 62.77 -29.27
N ARG A 17 39.15 62.45 -29.36
CA ARG A 17 38.41 61.80 -30.50
C ARG A 17 38.99 60.59 -31.28
N GLY A 18 38.23 59.48 -31.23
CA GLY A 18 37.72 58.81 -32.45
C GLY A 18 38.18 57.37 -32.73
N GLY A 19 37.25 56.44 -32.99
CA GLY A 19 37.59 55.06 -33.37
C GLY A 19 36.42 54.09 -33.57
N LYS A 20 35.96 53.95 -34.82
CA LYS A 20 35.31 52.77 -35.46
C LYS A 20 34.45 51.80 -34.60
N ARG A 21 33.15 51.75 -34.90
CA ARG A 21 32.30 50.58 -34.61
C ARG A 21 32.86 49.34 -35.32
N ILE A 22 33.20 48.28 -34.59
CA ILE A 22 33.40 46.94 -35.17
C ILE A 22 32.02 46.25 -35.19
N LYS A 23 31.56 45.82 -36.38
CA LYS A 23 30.40 44.93 -36.49
C LYS A 23 30.88 43.50 -36.29
N SER A 24 30.49 42.85 -35.20
CA SER A 24 30.51 41.39 -35.12
C SER A 24 29.53 40.79 -36.14
N PRO A 25 29.85 39.68 -36.81
CA PRO A 25 28.87 38.95 -37.61
C PRO A 25 27.77 38.37 -36.71
N PRO A 26 26.55 38.14 -37.22
CA PRO A 26 25.53 37.41 -36.49
C PRO A 26 25.97 35.94 -36.29
N PRO A 27 25.58 35.28 -35.19
CA PRO A 27 25.79 33.84 -35.05
C PRO A 27 25.02 33.10 -36.15
N SER A 28 25.68 32.12 -36.78
CA SER A 28 25.03 31.25 -37.76
C SER A 28 23.94 30.44 -37.07
N GLN A 29 22.68 30.65 -37.47
CA GLN A 29 21.56 29.83 -36.99
C GLN A 29 21.66 28.46 -37.65
N SER A 30 22.10 27.46 -36.87
CA SER A 30 21.99 26.06 -37.26
C SER A 30 20.50 25.68 -37.47
N PRO A 31 20.15 24.93 -38.52
CA PRO A 31 18.78 24.46 -38.71
C PRO A 31 18.35 23.60 -37.51
N LEU A 32 17.18 23.89 -36.91
CA LEU A 32 16.67 23.14 -35.77
C LEU A 32 16.46 21.65 -36.14
N PRO A 33 17.22 20.70 -35.54
CA PRO A 33 17.01 19.26 -35.78
C PRO A 33 15.71 18.74 -35.14
N SER A 34 15.08 19.55 -34.28
CA SER A 34 14.03 19.18 -33.33
C SER A 34 12.84 18.45 -33.96
N LYS A 35 12.42 18.84 -35.17
CA LYS A 35 11.23 18.27 -35.83
C LYS A 35 11.42 16.82 -36.28
N ALA A 36 12.61 16.46 -36.75
CA ALA A 36 12.88 15.09 -37.19
C ALA A 36 12.87 14.14 -35.98
N LEU A 37 13.66 14.46 -34.95
CA LEU A 37 13.72 13.71 -33.69
C LEU A 37 12.34 13.57 -33.02
N GLN A 38 11.49 14.60 -33.12
CA GLN A 38 10.13 14.53 -32.59
C GLN A 38 9.22 13.60 -33.42
N SER A 39 9.31 13.62 -34.75
CA SER A 39 8.62 12.65 -35.62
C SER A 39 9.05 11.21 -35.32
N ASP A 40 10.36 10.97 -35.12
CA ASP A 40 10.90 9.66 -34.77
C ASP A 40 10.37 9.17 -33.41
N LEU A 41 10.29 10.07 -32.42
CA LEU A 41 9.71 9.79 -31.10
C LEU A 41 8.20 9.52 -31.17
N GLU A 42 7.45 10.23 -32.03
CA GLU A 42 6.01 10.00 -32.21
C GLU A 42 5.75 8.64 -32.88
N THR A 43 6.50 8.28 -33.93
CA THR A 43 6.46 6.93 -34.54
C THR A 43 6.84 5.83 -33.55
N PHE A 44 7.86 6.05 -32.72
CA PHE A 44 8.26 5.10 -31.68
C PHE A 44 7.22 4.98 -30.54
N ALA A 45 6.53 6.08 -30.20
CA ALA A 45 5.42 6.04 -29.24
C ALA A 45 4.26 5.17 -29.76
N GLU A 46 3.98 5.23 -31.07
CA GLU A 46 2.98 4.37 -31.70
C GLU A 46 3.40 2.89 -31.69
N GLN A 47 4.65 2.57 -32.07
CA GLN A 47 5.21 1.22 -31.94
C GLN A 47 5.08 0.66 -30.50
N CYS A 48 5.41 1.47 -29.49
CA CYS A 48 5.23 1.09 -28.08
C CYS A 48 3.76 0.82 -27.73
N ARG A 49 2.81 1.61 -28.25
CA ARG A 49 1.37 1.42 -27.99
C ARG A 49 0.84 0.16 -28.68
N LEU A 50 1.15 -0.04 -29.96
CA LEU A 50 0.77 -1.23 -30.72
C LEU A 50 1.29 -2.50 -30.04
N TRP A 51 2.55 -2.51 -29.61
CA TRP A 51 3.11 -3.63 -28.86
C TRP A 51 2.36 -3.88 -27.54
N TYR A 52 2.32 -2.90 -26.63
CA TYR A 52 1.76 -3.14 -25.29
C TYR A 52 0.24 -3.37 -25.30
N TYR A 53 -0.54 -2.63 -26.08
CA TYR A 53 -2.00 -2.72 -26.06
C TYR A 53 -2.57 -3.77 -27.03
N ASN A 54 -1.98 -3.93 -28.22
CA ASN A 54 -2.50 -4.83 -29.26
C ASN A 54 -1.73 -6.14 -29.40
N GLN A 55 -0.59 -6.30 -28.70
CA GLN A 55 0.31 -7.46 -28.80
C GLN A 55 0.91 -7.65 -30.22
N ASP A 56 1.20 -6.53 -30.89
CA ASP A 56 1.78 -6.50 -32.23
C ASP A 56 3.30 -6.81 -32.20
N GLU A 57 3.66 -8.05 -32.51
CA GLU A 57 5.04 -8.56 -32.58
C GLU A 57 5.92 -7.78 -33.58
N GLU A 58 5.37 -7.23 -34.68
CA GLU A 58 6.17 -6.41 -35.60
C GLU A 58 6.49 -5.05 -34.96
N ALA A 59 5.52 -4.41 -34.31
CA ALA A 59 5.76 -3.20 -33.54
C ALA A 59 6.76 -3.44 -32.39
N GLY A 60 6.69 -4.59 -31.71
CA GLY A 60 7.64 -5.01 -30.68
C GLY A 60 9.07 -5.19 -31.22
N ARG A 61 9.21 -5.77 -32.43
CA ARG A 61 10.48 -5.88 -33.16
C ARG A 61 11.03 -4.51 -33.55
N LEU A 62 10.21 -3.63 -34.14
CA LEU A 62 10.62 -2.29 -34.59
C LEU A 62 11.04 -1.39 -33.42
N MET A 63 10.31 -1.44 -32.30
CA MET A 63 10.68 -0.78 -31.04
C MET A 63 12.08 -1.24 -30.57
N THR A 64 12.33 -2.55 -30.59
CA THR A 64 13.62 -3.13 -30.18
C THR A 64 14.75 -2.78 -31.14
N GLN A 65 14.47 -2.75 -32.46
CA GLN A 65 15.40 -2.33 -33.50
C GLN A 65 15.80 -0.86 -33.32
N THR A 66 14.84 0.03 -33.07
CA THR A 66 15.09 1.46 -32.82
C THR A 66 16.02 1.69 -31.63
N LEU A 67 15.75 1.04 -30.49
CA LEU A 67 16.59 1.18 -29.28
C LEU A 67 18.00 0.62 -29.44
N THR A 68 18.20 -0.39 -30.29
CA THR A 68 19.51 -1.01 -30.53
C THR A 68 20.34 -0.28 -31.59
N THR A 69 19.72 0.26 -32.65
CA THR A 69 20.42 1.00 -33.71
C THR A 69 20.79 2.44 -33.33
N LEU A 70 20.01 3.10 -32.48
CA LEU A 70 20.30 4.46 -32.02
C LEU A 70 21.68 4.57 -31.33
N PRO A 71 22.45 5.64 -31.52
CA PRO A 71 23.65 5.95 -30.73
C PRO A 71 23.34 6.09 -29.23
N PRO A 72 24.26 5.72 -28.32
CA PRO A 72 24.03 5.78 -26.87
C PRO A 72 23.59 7.16 -26.34
N SER A 73 24.03 8.25 -26.96
CA SER A 73 23.63 9.63 -26.62
C SER A 73 22.17 9.97 -26.97
N GLN A 74 21.57 9.24 -27.93
CA GLN A 74 20.21 9.47 -28.42
C GLN A 74 19.17 8.52 -27.83
N ARG A 75 19.58 7.38 -27.25
CA ARG A 75 18.68 6.41 -26.58
C ARG A 75 17.86 6.95 -25.40
N PRO A 76 18.35 7.86 -24.52
CA PRO A 76 17.63 8.26 -23.31
C PRO A 76 16.18 8.77 -23.48
N PRO A 77 15.84 9.65 -24.44
CA PRO A 77 14.43 10.04 -24.67
C PRO A 77 13.54 8.87 -25.10
N PHE A 78 14.01 8.01 -26.01
CA PHE A 78 13.27 6.81 -26.44
C PHE A 78 13.04 5.82 -25.29
N ALA A 79 14.07 5.57 -24.46
CA ALA A 79 13.94 4.71 -23.28
C ALA A 79 12.96 5.28 -22.23
N ARG A 80 12.98 6.59 -21.99
CA ARG A 80 11.99 7.28 -21.12
C ARG A 80 10.57 7.16 -21.66
N LEU A 81 10.41 7.33 -22.97
CA LEU A 81 9.12 7.22 -23.66
C LEU A 81 8.57 5.79 -23.59
N GLN A 82 9.39 4.77 -23.87
CA GLN A 82 9.01 3.35 -23.71
C GLN A 82 8.57 3.06 -22.27
N ALA A 83 9.34 3.51 -21.27
CA ALA A 83 9.00 3.35 -19.86
C ALA A 83 7.69 4.05 -19.49
N SER A 84 7.43 5.24 -20.05
CA SER A 84 6.18 5.99 -19.84
C SER A 84 4.97 5.26 -20.44
N VAL A 85 5.06 4.76 -21.68
CA VAL A 85 3.97 3.99 -22.31
C VAL A 85 3.73 2.67 -21.57
N ARG A 86 4.80 1.97 -21.18
CA ARG A 86 4.71 0.74 -20.36
C ARG A 86 4.05 1.00 -19.00
N SER A 87 4.40 2.09 -18.34
CA SER A 87 3.80 2.48 -17.05
C SER A 87 2.32 2.81 -17.21
N GLY A 88 1.94 3.59 -18.23
CA GLY A 88 0.53 3.87 -18.55
C GLY A 88 -0.27 2.61 -18.92
N TYR A 89 0.34 1.66 -19.62
CA TYR A 89 -0.27 0.36 -19.89
C TYR A 89 -0.55 -0.43 -18.60
N HIS A 90 0.43 -0.57 -17.71
CA HIS A 90 0.22 -1.28 -16.44
C HIS A 90 -0.82 -0.57 -15.56
N ALA A 91 -0.80 0.76 -15.48
CA ALA A 91 -1.82 1.54 -14.78
C ALA A 91 -3.24 1.29 -15.37
N HIS A 92 -3.39 1.28 -16.69
CA HIS A 92 -4.65 0.96 -17.36
C HIS A 92 -5.12 -0.48 -17.10
N VAL A 93 -4.22 -1.46 -17.11
CA VAL A 93 -4.56 -2.87 -16.80
C VAL A 93 -5.03 -3.01 -15.35
N THR A 94 -4.36 -2.37 -14.38
CA THR A 94 -4.78 -2.37 -12.96
C THR A 94 -6.09 -1.63 -12.77
N ALA A 95 -6.27 -0.45 -13.38
CA ALA A 95 -7.52 0.31 -13.32
C ALA A 95 -8.72 -0.48 -13.87
N ARG A 96 -8.54 -1.22 -14.98
CA ARG A 96 -9.55 -2.14 -15.50
C ARG A 96 -9.85 -3.28 -14.51
N ARG A 97 -8.82 -3.87 -13.89
CA ARG A 97 -8.97 -4.95 -12.90
C ARG A 97 -9.76 -4.49 -11.66
N ASN A 98 -9.46 -3.29 -11.15
CA ASN A 98 -10.22 -2.64 -10.08
C ASN A 98 -11.67 -2.37 -10.47
N ALA A 99 -11.91 -1.83 -11.68
CA ALA A 99 -13.26 -1.55 -12.16
C ALA A 99 -14.10 -2.83 -12.27
N GLU A 100 -13.53 -3.92 -12.78
CA GLU A 100 -14.18 -5.24 -12.80
C GLU A 100 -14.44 -5.77 -11.37
N TYR A 101 -13.45 -5.68 -10.47
CA TYR A 101 -13.58 -6.09 -9.07
C TYR A 101 -14.74 -5.37 -8.37
N HIS A 102 -14.78 -4.04 -8.40
CA HIS A 102 -15.82 -3.24 -7.75
C HIS A 102 -17.20 -3.41 -8.41
N ALA A 103 -17.27 -3.59 -9.73
CA ALA A 103 -18.53 -3.89 -10.43
C ALA A 103 -19.11 -5.23 -9.96
N HIS A 104 -18.29 -6.30 -9.90
CA HIS A 104 -18.77 -7.60 -9.43
C HIS A 104 -19.11 -7.60 -7.94
N LEU A 105 -18.34 -6.89 -7.12
CA LEU A 105 -18.60 -6.77 -5.68
C LEU A 105 -19.87 -5.98 -5.36
N SER A 106 -20.15 -4.90 -6.10
CA SER A 106 -21.36 -4.08 -5.89
C SER A 106 -22.64 -4.78 -6.37
N VAL A 107 -22.59 -5.51 -7.49
CA VAL A 107 -23.73 -6.29 -8.01
C VAL A 107 -24.03 -7.53 -7.15
N THR A 108 -23.01 -8.13 -6.54
CA THR A 108 -23.21 -9.29 -5.65
C THR A 108 -23.81 -8.86 -4.31
N LEU A 109 -25.04 -9.27 -4.01
CA LEU A 109 -25.68 -9.05 -2.70
C LEU A 109 -25.32 -10.16 -1.70
N PRO A 110 -25.23 -9.88 -0.38
CA PRO A 110 -25.04 -10.92 0.64
C PRO A 110 -26.14 -11.99 0.57
N GLY A 111 -25.77 -13.26 0.35
CA GLY A 111 -26.70 -14.38 0.14
C GLY A 111 -27.49 -14.34 -1.18
N GLY A 112 -27.24 -13.36 -2.05
CA GLY A 112 -27.96 -13.12 -3.31
C GLY A 112 -27.82 -14.22 -4.36
N SER A 113 -26.72 -14.96 -4.33
CA SER A 113 -26.40 -16.06 -5.26
C SER A 113 -26.94 -17.42 -4.83
N LEU A 114 -27.69 -17.48 -3.73
CA LEU A 114 -28.48 -18.65 -3.38
C LEU A 114 -29.74 -18.74 -4.26
N SER A 115 -30.21 -19.97 -4.50
CA SER A 115 -31.46 -20.22 -5.23
C SER A 115 -32.65 -19.50 -4.59
N ALA A 116 -33.68 -19.16 -5.39
CA ALA A 116 -34.79 -18.34 -4.92
C ALA A 116 -35.49 -18.94 -3.67
N HIS A 117 -35.65 -20.26 -3.61
CA HIS A 117 -36.20 -20.95 -2.44
C HIS A 117 -35.25 -20.88 -1.22
N SER A 118 -33.95 -21.09 -1.40
CA SER A 118 -32.96 -20.90 -0.33
C SER A 118 -32.91 -19.46 0.20
N ARG A 119 -33.18 -18.45 -0.63
CA ARG A 119 -33.22 -17.03 -0.21
C ARG A 119 -34.44 -16.67 0.63
N LEU A 120 -35.58 -17.34 0.43
CA LEU A 120 -36.76 -17.14 1.29
C LEU A 120 -36.53 -17.68 2.72
N HIS A 121 -35.72 -18.73 2.85
CA HIS A 121 -35.39 -19.36 4.12
C HIS A 121 -33.88 -19.53 4.29
N PRO A 122 -33.12 -18.44 4.50
CA PRO A 122 -31.65 -18.47 4.49
C PRO A 122 -31.04 -19.33 5.61
N ASN A 123 -31.80 -19.58 6.68
CA ASN A 123 -31.43 -20.48 7.78
C ASN A 123 -31.99 -21.91 7.64
N GLY A 124 -32.76 -22.20 6.58
CA GLY A 124 -33.37 -23.50 6.30
C GLY A 124 -32.39 -24.53 5.73
N PRO A 125 -32.70 -25.84 5.80
CA PRO A 125 -31.76 -26.90 5.45
C PRO A 125 -31.31 -26.88 3.97
N THR A 126 -32.19 -26.43 3.07
CA THR A 126 -31.90 -26.20 1.64
C THR A 126 -30.79 -25.17 1.44
N ALA A 127 -30.90 -24.01 2.09
CA ALA A 127 -29.88 -22.96 2.04
C ALA A 127 -28.53 -23.40 2.63
N ARG A 128 -28.55 -24.17 3.74
CA ARG A 128 -27.32 -24.72 4.34
C ARG A 128 -26.63 -25.73 3.42
N LYS A 129 -27.41 -26.60 2.77
CA LYS A 129 -26.91 -27.56 1.78
C LYS A 129 -26.29 -26.82 0.59
N GLU A 130 -26.99 -25.84 0.03
CA GLU A 130 -26.49 -25.05 -1.10
C GLU A 130 -25.20 -24.29 -0.75
N ARG A 131 -25.09 -23.72 0.46
CA ARG A 131 -23.85 -23.11 0.96
C ARG A 131 -22.70 -24.12 1.08
N TYR A 132 -22.97 -25.32 1.60
CA TYR A 132 -21.98 -26.39 1.73
C TYR A 132 -21.46 -26.83 0.35
N GLU A 133 -22.34 -27.16 -0.60
CA GLU A 133 -21.96 -27.66 -1.93
C GLU A 133 -21.20 -26.60 -2.75
N ARG A 134 -21.58 -25.32 -2.64
CA ARG A 134 -20.88 -24.21 -3.30
C ARG A 134 -19.50 -23.96 -2.70
N LEU A 135 -19.37 -23.97 -1.37
CA LEU A 135 -18.08 -23.80 -0.69
C LEU A 135 -17.16 -25.01 -0.94
N GLU A 136 -17.71 -26.23 -0.96
CA GLU A 136 -16.97 -27.45 -1.28
C GLU A 136 -16.37 -27.40 -2.69
N LYS A 137 -17.17 -26.99 -3.70
CA LYS A 137 -16.67 -26.79 -5.06
C LYS A 137 -15.53 -25.78 -5.10
N PHE A 138 -15.73 -24.61 -4.48
CA PHE A 138 -14.75 -23.52 -4.47
C PHE A 138 -13.43 -23.91 -3.79
N ILE A 139 -13.48 -24.55 -2.62
CA ILE A 139 -12.30 -25.08 -1.92
C ILE A 139 -11.63 -26.18 -2.77
N ARG A 140 -12.39 -27.12 -3.35
CA ARG A 140 -11.83 -28.21 -4.17
C ARG A 140 -11.13 -27.71 -5.44
N ILE A 141 -11.57 -26.59 -6.02
CA ILE A 141 -10.89 -25.96 -7.15
C ILE A 141 -9.66 -25.17 -6.66
N TRP A 142 -9.88 -24.17 -5.81
CA TRP A 142 -8.88 -23.12 -5.56
C TRP A 142 -7.98 -23.35 -4.35
N CYS A 143 -8.31 -24.27 -3.45
CA CYS A 143 -7.51 -24.60 -2.27
C CYS A 143 -6.78 -25.94 -2.46
N THR A 144 -5.88 -25.99 -3.44
CA THR A 144 -5.08 -27.19 -3.77
C THR A 144 -3.59 -26.95 -3.55
N LEU A 145 -2.81 -28.03 -3.33
CA LEU A 145 -1.35 -27.93 -3.12
C LEU A 145 -0.60 -27.32 -4.33
N GLY A 146 -1.17 -27.37 -5.53
CA GLY A 146 -0.62 -26.76 -6.74
C GLY A 146 -0.86 -25.25 -6.86
N MET A 147 -1.69 -24.65 -6.00
CA MET A 147 -1.98 -23.21 -6.01
C MET A 147 -1.58 -22.56 -4.67
N PRO A 148 -0.29 -22.26 -4.46
CA PRO A 148 0.17 -21.62 -3.23
C PRO A 148 -0.29 -20.17 -3.09
N GLY A 149 -0.63 -19.46 -4.18
CA GLY A 149 -1.04 -18.05 -4.15
C GLY A 149 -2.36 -17.78 -3.40
N THR A 150 -3.33 -18.69 -3.51
CA THR A 150 -4.62 -18.62 -2.79
C THR A 150 -4.54 -19.12 -1.35
N ARG A 151 -3.46 -19.84 -0.98
CA ARG A 151 -3.34 -20.50 0.32
C ARG A 151 -3.54 -19.55 1.52
N PRO A 152 -2.92 -18.34 1.58
CA PRO A 152 -3.10 -17.45 2.73
C PRO A 152 -4.55 -16.98 2.90
N PHE A 153 -5.29 -16.80 1.80
CA PHE A 153 -6.72 -16.47 1.82
C PHE A 153 -7.55 -17.62 2.41
N PHE A 154 -7.27 -18.86 2.04
CA PHE A 154 -7.97 -20.02 2.60
C PHE A 154 -7.60 -20.30 4.07
N GLU A 155 -6.39 -19.98 4.50
CA GLU A 155 -5.96 -20.04 5.91
C GLU A 155 -6.69 -19.00 6.77
N ALA A 156 -6.80 -17.76 6.28
CA ALA A 156 -7.58 -16.72 6.95
C ALA A 156 -9.07 -17.06 7.02
N LEU A 157 -9.67 -17.50 5.90
CA LEU A 157 -11.08 -17.92 5.86
C LEU A 157 -11.36 -19.10 6.81
N TRP A 158 -10.46 -20.09 6.87
CA TRP A 158 -10.53 -21.17 7.85
C TRP A 158 -10.49 -20.65 9.29
N ALA A 159 -9.58 -19.72 9.60
CA ALA A 159 -9.46 -19.14 10.94
C ALA A 159 -10.73 -18.35 11.34
N VAL A 160 -11.28 -17.52 10.46
CA VAL A 160 -12.56 -16.81 10.66
C VAL A 160 -13.69 -17.79 10.96
N VAL A 161 -13.87 -18.81 10.11
CA VAL A 161 -14.91 -19.84 10.30
C VAL A 161 -14.67 -20.64 11.59
N ARG A 162 -13.41 -20.91 11.96
CA ARG A 162 -13.07 -21.68 13.16
C ARG A 162 -13.29 -20.89 14.44
N LEU A 163 -12.85 -19.64 14.50
CA LEU A 163 -13.02 -18.76 15.66
C LEU A 163 -14.50 -18.44 15.94
N GLN A 164 -15.35 -18.40 14.90
CA GLN A 164 -16.82 -18.32 15.05
C GLN A 164 -17.47 -19.57 15.70
N THR A 165 -16.79 -20.73 15.70
CA THR A 165 -17.28 -21.93 16.44
C THR A 165 -16.86 -21.96 17.90
N LEU A 166 -15.88 -21.16 18.30
CA LEU A 166 -15.27 -21.18 19.63
C LEU A 166 -15.92 -20.12 20.55
N PRO A 167 -16.07 -20.42 21.86
CA PRO A 167 -16.51 -19.43 22.83
C PRO A 167 -15.38 -18.44 23.16
N ASP A 168 -15.79 -17.28 23.64
CA ASP A 168 -14.99 -16.19 24.20
C ASP A 168 -13.98 -16.68 25.26
N ASN A 169 -14.40 -17.54 26.19
CA ASN A 169 -13.53 -18.08 27.23
C ASN A 169 -12.41 -19.01 26.72
N LEU A 170 -12.45 -19.41 25.44
CA LEU A 170 -11.41 -20.18 24.75
C LEU A 170 -10.73 -19.34 23.64
N GLY A 171 -10.89 -18.02 23.67
CA GLY A 171 -10.33 -17.10 22.67
C GLY A 171 -10.95 -17.22 21.28
N GLY A 172 -12.21 -17.66 21.21
CA GLY A 172 -13.07 -17.53 20.04
C GLY A 172 -13.90 -16.25 20.08
N ALA A 173 -14.77 -16.06 19.07
CA ALA A 173 -15.62 -14.88 19.00
C ALA A 173 -16.88 -14.94 19.87
N GLY A 174 -17.29 -16.16 20.28
CA GLY A 174 -18.47 -16.35 21.12
C GLY A 174 -19.74 -15.73 20.49
N SER A 175 -20.29 -14.71 21.14
CA SER A 175 -21.49 -13.98 20.72
C SER A 175 -21.23 -12.82 19.77
N ARG A 176 -20.00 -12.36 19.56
CA ARG A 176 -19.67 -11.30 18.58
C ARG A 176 -19.53 -11.92 17.18
N ARG A 177 -19.77 -11.15 16.12
CA ARG A 177 -19.43 -11.52 14.74
C ARG A 177 -17.98 -11.11 14.46
N ILE A 178 -17.23 -11.96 13.76
CA ILE A 178 -15.85 -11.64 13.36
C ILE A 178 -15.85 -10.65 12.20
N THR A 179 -14.97 -9.67 12.26
CA THR A 179 -14.59 -8.80 11.15
C THR A 179 -13.24 -9.26 10.59
N TRP A 180 -13.11 -9.29 9.27
CA TRP A 180 -11.88 -9.68 8.56
C TRP A 180 -11.52 -8.57 7.57
N GLU A 181 -10.50 -7.78 7.90
CA GLU A 181 -9.96 -6.76 7.02
C GLU A 181 -9.00 -7.40 6.00
N ILE A 182 -9.31 -7.18 4.72
CA ILE A 182 -8.59 -7.73 3.56
C ILE A 182 -8.26 -6.57 2.63
N ASP A 183 -7.06 -6.59 2.02
CA ASP A 183 -6.72 -5.76 0.86
C ASP A 183 -7.46 -6.29 -0.38
N ASP A 184 -8.13 -5.41 -1.13
CA ASP A 184 -8.83 -5.76 -2.37
C ASP A 184 -7.89 -6.42 -3.42
N ALA A 185 -6.59 -6.13 -3.39
CA ALA A 185 -5.57 -6.77 -4.25
C ALA A 185 -5.52 -8.30 -4.09
N VAL A 186 -5.88 -8.84 -2.92
CA VAL A 186 -5.86 -10.28 -2.62
C VAL A 186 -6.76 -11.06 -3.58
N PHE A 187 -7.95 -10.53 -3.86
CA PHE A 187 -8.90 -11.14 -4.78
C PHE A 187 -8.40 -11.05 -6.23
N GLN A 188 -7.63 -10.02 -6.53
CA GLN A 188 -7.18 -9.65 -7.87
C GLN A 188 -5.92 -10.39 -8.32
N GLU A 189 -5.01 -10.73 -7.39
CA GLU A 189 -3.68 -11.23 -7.72
C GLU A 189 -3.45 -12.71 -7.36
N ALA A 190 -4.15 -13.26 -6.36
CA ALA A 190 -3.85 -14.59 -5.81
C ALA A 190 -3.99 -15.76 -6.81
N ALA A 191 -4.95 -15.69 -7.74
CA ALA A 191 -5.12 -16.63 -8.85
C ALA A 191 -5.92 -16.05 -10.04
N GLY A 192 -5.87 -14.72 -10.23
CA GLY A 192 -6.49 -14.05 -11.37
C GLY A 192 -8.03 -13.98 -11.35
N LYS A 193 -8.60 -13.67 -12.52
CA LYS A 193 -10.01 -13.24 -12.66
C LYS A 193 -11.03 -14.28 -12.22
N ASP A 194 -10.87 -15.56 -12.58
CA ASP A 194 -11.89 -16.56 -12.25
C ASP A 194 -11.94 -16.85 -10.74
N PHE A 195 -10.78 -16.80 -10.06
CA PHE A 195 -10.72 -16.82 -8.60
C PHE A 195 -11.38 -15.59 -7.99
N MET A 196 -11.09 -14.38 -8.48
CA MET A 196 -11.71 -13.12 -8.05
C MET A 196 -13.25 -13.23 -8.06
N LEU A 197 -13.80 -13.72 -9.17
CA LEU A 197 -15.24 -13.85 -9.38
C LEU A 197 -15.86 -14.93 -8.47
N GLU A 198 -15.28 -16.13 -8.41
CA GLU A 198 -15.83 -17.20 -7.57
C GLU A 198 -15.66 -16.90 -6.07
N ALA A 199 -14.59 -16.22 -5.65
CA ALA A 199 -14.36 -15.80 -4.27
C ALA A 199 -15.39 -14.76 -3.79
N ILE A 200 -15.64 -13.70 -4.57
CA ILE A 200 -16.70 -12.70 -4.27
C ILE A 200 -18.06 -13.40 -4.20
N ASN A 201 -18.37 -14.23 -5.19
CA ASN A 201 -19.63 -14.97 -5.28
C ASN A 201 -19.81 -15.95 -4.11
N VAL A 202 -18.75 -16.57 -3.60
CA VAL A 202 -18.82 -17.53 -2.50
C VAL A 202 -18.87 -16.83 -1.14
N LEU A 203 -18.01 -15.84 -0.87
CA LEU A 203 -18.03 -15.11 0.40
C LEU A 203 -19.32 -14.28 0.54
N LYS A 204 -19.56 -13.36 -0.39
CA LYS A 204 -20.72 -12.45 -0.34
C LYS A 204 -21.98 -13.17 -0.83
N GLY A 205 -21.96 -13.63 -2.09
CA GLY A 205 -23.15 -14.15 -2.77
C GLY A 205 -23.75 -15.43 -2.15
N VAL A 206 -22.93 -16.33 -1.60
CA VAL A 206 -23.39 -17.63 -1.07
C VAL A 206 -23.36 -17.66 0.45
N LEU A 207 -22.22 -17.37 1.09
CA LEU A 207 -22.08 -17.43 2.54
C LEU A 207 -22.72 -16.23 3.27
N ALA A 208 -23.04 -15.15 2.55
CA ALA A 208 -23.60 -13.91 3.10
C ALA A 208 -22.67 -13.14 4.06
N PHE A 209 -21.36 -13.14 3.78
CA PHE A 209 -20.49 -12.09 4.33
C PHE A 209 -20.98 -10.70 3.86
N GLU A 210 -20.88 -9.72 4.75
CA GLU A 210 -21.18 -8.31 4.47
C GLU A 210 -19.84 -7.56 4.32
N ASP A 211 -19.68 -6.72 3.30
CA ASP A 211 -18.46 -5.94 3.09
C ASP A 211 -18.67 -4.43 3.25
N VAL A 212 -17.68 -3.76 3.84
CA VAL A 212 -17.64 -2.30 4.00
C VAL A 212 -16.22 -1.81 3.74
N LEU A 213 -16.06 -0.66 3.08
CA LEU A 213 -14.74 -0.01 2.89
C LEU A 213 -14.13 0.35 4.26
N SER A 214 -12.83 0.08 4.45
CA SER A 214 -12.16 0.44 5.70
C SER A 214 -11.96 1.95 5.82
N ALA A 215 -12.42 2.54 6.92
CA ALA A 215 -12.27 3.98 7.18
C ALA A 215 -10.81 4.37 7.45
N ASN A 216 -9.99 3.44 7.95
CA ASN A 216 -8.59 3.68 8.35
C ASN A 216 -7.64 3.82 7.15
N SER A 217 -8.07 3.39 5.95
CA SER A 217 -7.34 3.49 4.68
C SER A 217 -7.11 4.93 4.18
N ARG A 218 -7.47 5.97 4.96
CA ARG A 218 -7.35 7.39 4.60
C ARG A 218 -6.15 8.11 5.23
N SER A 219 -5.24 7.40 5.87
CA SER A 219 -4.13 7.97 6.66
C SER A 219 -2.88 8.37 5.85
N SER A 220 -3.04 8.75 4.57
CA SER A 220 -1.94 9.05 3.65
C SER A 220 -2.17 10.20 2.65
N SER A 221 -3.37 10.80 2.57
CA SER A 221 -3.66 11.92 1.65
C SER A 221 -4.12 13.21 2.35
N VAL A 222 -3.68 14.35 1.81
CA VAL A 222 -3.87 15.71 2.38
C VAL A 222 -5.33 16.17 2.23
N SER A 223 -5.78 17.02 3.16
CA SER A 223 -7.13 17.59 3.26
C SER A 223 -7.76 18.05 1.93
N ALA A 224 -8.48 17.16 1.26
CA ALA A 224 -9.43 17.52 0.21
C ALA A 224 -10.64 18.21 0.84
N LEU A 225 -11.03 19.37 0.31
CA LEU A 225 -12.10 20.19 0.91
C LEU A 225 -13.46 19.48 0.88
N GLY A 226 -14.28 19.73 1.90
CA GLY A 226 -15.62 19.17 2.00
C GLY A 226 -16.53 19.63 0.85
N SER A 227 -17.24 18.69 0.23
CA SER A 227 -18.26 18.98 -0.78
C SER A 227 -19.51 19.55 -0.10
N THR A 228 -19.55 20.86 0.09
CA THR A 228 -20.70 21.58 0.65
C THR A 228 -21.76 21.84 -0.43
N LEU A 229 -22.90 21.14 -0.34
CA LEU A 229 -24.10 21.50 -1.10
C LEU A 229 -24.64 22.86 -0.61
N PRO A 230 -24.97 23.82 -1.50
CA PRO A 230 -25.44 25.15 -1.10
C PRO A 230 -26.93 25.14 -0.74
N ALA A 231 -27.23 24.85 0.53
CA ALA A 231 -28.56 25.05 1.10
C ALA A 231 -28.64 26.41 1.82
N HIS A 232 -29.44 27.34 1.28
CA HIS A 232 -29.68 28.64 1.90
C HIS A 232 -30.69 28.57 3.07
N SER A 233 -30.67 29.61 3.92
CA SER A 233 -31.74 30.02 4.85
C SER A 233 -31.82 29.26 6.20
N ARG A 234 -32.11 29.88 7.35
CA ARG A 234 -31.95 31.27 7.85
C ARG A 234 -32.27 31.29 9.37
N MET A 235 -31.40 31.92 10.17
CA MET A 235 -31.63 32.37 11.57
C MET A 235 -32.34 31.44 12.57
N GLN A 236 -31.62 31.03 13.63
CA GLN A 236 -32.07 31.34 15.00
C GLN A 236 -30.88 31.38 15.98
N SER A 237 -31.14 31.72 17.26
CA SER A 237 -30.21 32.49 18.10
C SER A 237 -29.41 31.68 19.14
N GLN A 238 -28.29 32.29 19.53
CA GLN A 238 -27.50 32.05 20.74
C GLN A 238 -28.36 32.02 22.03
N PRO A 239 -27.86 31.43 23.14
CA PRO A 239 -27.09 32.25 24.08
C PRO A 239 -25.76 31.63 24.57
N LEU A 240 -24.98 32.46 25.24
CA LEU A 240 -23.62 32.21 25.76
C LEU A 240 -23.65 31.53 27.14
N LEU A 241 -22.56 30.82 27.48
CA LEU A 241 -22.05 30.79 28.86
C LEU A 241 -20.51 30.94 28.91
N TYR A 242 -20.08 31.67 29.93
CA TYR A 242 -18.71 31.92 30.41
C TYR A 242 -18.29 30.73 31.34
N ASN A 243 -17.07 30.50 31.83
CA ASN A 243 -15.87 31.33 31.99
C ASN A 243 -14.58 30.42 31.95
N PRO A 244 -13.40 30.64 32.60
CA PRO A 244 -12.12 30.29 31.95
C PRO A 244 -11.16 29.39 32.78
N GLY A 245 -9.98 29.11 32.20
CA GLY A 245 -8.73 29.06 32.98
C GLY A 245 -8.07 27.70 33.23
N SER A 246 -7.18 27.30 32.33
CA SER A 246 -5.89 26.67 32.69
C SER A 246 -4.91 26.75 31.49
N PRO A 247 -3.62 27.08 31.66
CA PRO A 247 -2.65 27.09 30.57
C PRO A 247 -2.11 25.68 30.22
N PRO A 248 -1.74 25.41 28.96
CA PRO A 248 -1.19 24.12 28.56
C PRO A 248 0.29 23.97 28.99
N PRO A 249 0.70 22.81 29.54
CA PRO A 249 2.11 22.52 29.79
C PRO A 249 2.85 22.16 28.49
N ILE A 250 4.07 22.69 28.32
CA ILE A 250 4.96 22.34 27.22
C ILE A 250 5.77 21.08 27.61
N SER A 251 5.53 19.97 26.91
CA SER A 251 6.26 18.71 27.13
C SER A 251 7.12 18.35 25.92
N THR A 252 8.42 18.69 25.99
CA THR A 252 9.42 18.24 25.02
C THR A 252 9.82 16.78 25.28
N ILE A 253 9.47 15.87 24.38
CA ILE A 253 9.96 14.47 24.43
C ILE A 253 10.67 14.10 23.12
N THR A 254 11.72 13.30 23.26
CA THR A 254 12.78 13.07 22.28
C THR A 254 12.36 12.24 21.07
N LEU A 255 12.87 12.61 19.89
CA LEU A 255 12.78 11.86 18.64
C LEU A 255 13.47 10.48 18.74
N ALA A 256 12.68 9.42 18.96
CA ALA A 256 13.18 8.05 18.89
C ALA A 256 13.58 7.68 17.44
N LYS A 257 14.75 7.05 17.28
CA LYS A 257 15.31 6.70 15.96
C LYS A 257 14.52 5.54 15.32
N ARG A 258 13.99 5.76 14.11
CA ARG A 258 13.48 4.67 13.26
C ARG A 258 14.64 3.73 12.87
N PRO A 259 14.46 2.40 12.88
CA PRO A 259 15.42 1.48 12.26
C PRO A 259 15.48 1.74 10.74
N ARG A 260 16.68 1.66 10.16
CA ARG A 260 16.89 1.75 8.70
C ARG A 260 17.02 0.36 8.08
N ALA A 261 16.63 0.22 6.82
CA ALA A 261 16.71 -1.04 6.08
C ALA A 261 18.17 -1.40 5.71
N PRO A 262 18.53 -2.69 5.64
CA PRO A 262 19.92 -3.14 5.45
C PRO A 262 20.33 -3.20 3.96
N SER A 263 20.41 -2.05 3.29
CA SER A 263 20.89 -1.96 1.90
C SER A 263 21.37 -0.55 1.50
N ASP A 264 22.22 0.09 2.31
CA ASP A 264 22.84 1.39 1.99
C ASP A 264 24.32 1.17 1.60
N PRO A 265 24.70 1.29 0.30
CA PRO A 265 25.97 0.76 -0.22
C PRO A 265 27.17 1.73 -0.12
N PHE A 266 27.13 2.75 0.75
CA PHE A 266 28.11 3.84 0.78
C PHE A 266 28.85 4.04 2.13
N LEU A 267 28.99 3.00 2.96
CA LEU A 267 29.67 3.10 4.27
C LEU A 267 30.69 1.98 4.60
N ASP A 268 31.41 1.46 3.60
CA ASP A 268 32.62 0.66 3.85
C ASP A 268 33.85 1.55 4.12
N THR A 269 34.00 1.99 5.37
CA THR A 269 35.26 2.55 5.89
C THR A 269 35.62 1.89 7.23
N PRO A 270 36.67 1.05 7.29
CA PRO A 270 37.01 0.31 8.51
C PRO A 270 37.69 1.21 9.55
N PRO A 271 37.21 1.27 10.81
CA PRO A 271 37.83 2.08 11.85
C PRO A 271 39.11 1.42 12.40
N LEU A 272 40.25 2.09 12.23
CA LEU A 272 41.54 1.63 12.75
C LEU A 272 41.78 2.04 14.22
N SER A 273 41.82 1.02 15.08
CA SER A 273 42.79 0.80 16.17
C SER A 273 43.07 1.86 17.24
N ARG A 274 42.89 1.45 18.51
CA ARG A 274 43.77 1.79 19.66
C ARG A 274 43.99 0.51 20.48
N SER A 275 45.21 -0.04 20.54
CA SER A 275 46.25 0.21 21.58
C SER A 275 45.99 -0.57 22.88
N LEU A 276 46.94 -1.29 23.53
CA LEU A 276 48.40 -1.49 23.37
C LEU A 276 48.69 -3.04 23.32
N ALA A 277 49.85 -3.68 23.59
CA ALA A 277 51.23 -3.30 24.00
C ALA A 277 52.23 -4.45 23.68
N THR A 278 53.54 -4.16 23.53
CA THR A 278 54.71 -5.09 23.64
C THR A 278 54.83 -6.26 22.62
N THR A 279 55.97 -6.59 21.99
CA THR A 279 57.39 -6.19 22.19
C THR A 279 58.21 -6.29 20.88
N SER A 280 59.12 -5.33 20.65
CA SER A 280 60.39 -5.39 19.87
C SER A 280 60.58 -6.28 18.62
N SER A 281 60.85 -5.66 17.45
CA SER A 281 62.07 -5.85 16.62
C SER A 281 62.16 -4.82 15.46
N ALA A 282 63.32 -4.71 14.80
CA ALA A 282 63.63 -3.75 13.73
C ALA A 282 63.14 -4.22 12.32
N SER A 283 63.22 -3.49 11.18
CA SER A 283 64.11 -2.37 10.81
C SER A 283 63.62 -1.51 9.61
N GLN A 284 64.15 -0.27 9.51
CA GLN A 284 64.53 0.49 8.28
C GLN A 284 63.50 1.10 7.28
N ILE A 285 63.56 2.44 7.18
CA ILE A 285 63.72 3.31 5.97
C ILE A 285 62.58 3.42 4.92
N GLY A 286 62.12 4.66 4.64
CA GLY A 286 61.46 5.04 3.37
C GLY A 286 60.55 6.27 3.43
N ASP A 287 61.01 7.43 2.93
CA ASP A 287 60.32 8.75 2.91
C ASP A 287 60.99 9.62 1.80
N PRO A 288 60.44 10.74 1.26
CA PRO A 288 59.06 11.19 0.98
C PRO A 288 58.92 11.37 -0.58
N PRO A 289 58.29 12.40 -1.23
CA PRO A 289 57.12 13.28 -0.96
C PRO A 289 56.00 13.11 -2.05
N GLY A 290 54.93 13.92 -2.21
CA GLY A 290 54.33 15.02 -1.42
C GLY A 290 53.61 16.10 -2.27
N THR A 291 52.99 17.08 -1.60
CA THR A 291 52.31 18.34 -2.06
C THR A 291 50.95 18.28 -2.82
N PRO A 292 50.05 19.27 -2.62
CA PRO A 292 48.64 19.25 -3.07
C PRO A 292 48.31 20.29 -4.17
N ASP A 293 47.05 20.31 -4.62
CA ASP A 293 46.39 21.56 -5.04
C ASP A 293 44.87 21.50 -4.79
N ASP A 294 44.31 22.63 -4.34
CA ASP A 294 42.87 22.91 -4.22
C ASP A 294 42.40 23.63 -5.51
N ILE A 295 41.11 23.52 -5.86
CA ILE A 295 40.32 24.65 -6.42
C ILE A 295 38.83 24.29 -6.49
N SER A 296 37.99 25.31 -6.31
CA SER A 296 36.53 25.20 -6.16
C SER A 296 35.82 26.12 -7.17
N VAL A 297 34.52 26.40 -6.94
CA VAL A 297 33.76 27.57 -7.43
C VAL A 297 33.00 27.45 -8.78
N ASN A 298 31.67 27.32 -8.61
CA ASN A 298 30.56 27.93 -9.38
C ASN A 298 29.96 27.35 -10.70
N ASN A 299 28.65 27.10 -10.59
CA ASN A 299 27.53 27.69 -11.37
C ASN A 299 27.56 27.69 -12.91
N ALA A 300 26.60 26.95 -13.49
CA ALA A 300 26.03 27.20 -14.82
C ALA A 300 24.56 27.65 -14.68
N PRO A 301 24.00 28.45 -15.62
CA PRO A 301 22.73 29.15 -15.44
C PRO A 301 21.49 28.31 -15.75
N ALA A 302 20.32 28.78 -15.29
CA ALA A 302 19.02 28.19 -15.56
C ALA A 302 18.24 28.96 -16.62
N ASP A 303 17.78 28.26 -17.67
CA ASP A 303 16.66 28.65 -18.55
C ASP A 303 16.34 27.48 -19.51
N PRO A 304 15.14 27.40 -20.14
CA PRO A 304 13.84 27.91 -19.73
C PRO A 304 12.81 26.77 -19.52
N GLN A 305 11.59 27.17 -19.14
CA GLN A 305 10.42 26.32 -18.90
C GLN A 305 10.14 25.29 -20.01
N ASN A 306 10.13 24.00 -19.65
CA ASN A 306 9.56 22.95 -20.49
C ASN A 306 8.26 22.44 -19.85
N LEU A 307 7.12 22.92 -20.35
CA LEU A 307 5.79 22.64 -19.80
C LEU A 307 5.30 21.22 -20.19
N THR A 308 5.93 20.19 -19.66
CA THR A 308 5.30 18.88 -19.55
C THR A 308 4.20 18.95 -18.49
N PRO A 309 2.91 18.76 -18.82
CA PRO A 309 1.89 18.63 -17.78
C PRO A 309 2.21 17.41 -16.91
N SER A 310 2.01 17.53 -15.60
CA SER A 310 2.27 16.46 -14.65
C SER A 310 1.29 15.30 -14.86
N GLN A 311 1.67 14.30 -15.67
CA GLN A 311 0.84 13.11 -15.91
C GLN A 311 0.64 12.24 -14.66
N ARG A 312 1.23 12.61 -13.51
CA ARG A 312 0.96 12.00 -12.20
C ARG A 312 -0.46 12.27 -11.70
N ASP A 313 -1.11 13.31 -12.20
CA ASP A 313 -2.42 13.76 -11.71
C ASP A 313 -3.62 13.20 -12.51
N ILE A 314 -3.36 12.36 -13.54
CA ILE A 314 -4.40 11.77 -14.41
C ILE A 314 -4.86 10.38 -13.95
N PHE A 315 -3.98 9.65 -13.27
CA PHE A 315 -4.32 8.37 -12.64
C PHE A 315 -4.21 8.56 -11.12
N PRO A 316 -5.30 8.43 -10.35
CA PRO A 316 -5.19 8.48 -8.90
C PRO A 316 -4.25 7.37 -8.45
N ASP A 317 -3.38 7.67 -7.47
CA ASP A 317 -2.53 6.63 -6.89
C ASP A 317 -3.43 5.52 -6.34
N ILE A 318 -3.18 4.30 -6.79
CA ILE A 318 -4.04 3.16 -6.47
C ILE A 318 -3.55 2.60 -5.14
N GLU A 319 -3.81 3.38 -4.08
CA GLU A 319 -3.54 2.98 -2.70
C GLU A 319 -4.24 1.64 -2.41
N ALA A 320 -3.59 0.80 -1.60
CA ALA A 320 -4.04 -0.55 -1.29
C ALA A 320 -5.35 -0.52 -0.47
N GLN A 321 -6.48 -0.49 -1.17
CA GLN A 321 -7.80 -0.32 -0.59
C GLN A 321 -8.18 -1.54 0.27
N THR A 322 -8.16 -1.36 1.59
CA THR A 322 -8.64 -2.39 2.51
C THR A 322 -10.15 -2.33 2.73
N ARG A 323 -10.73 -3.49 3.02
CA ARG A 323 -12.16 -3.74 3.11
C ARG A 323 -12.45 -4.69 4.26
N ILE A 324 -13.44 -4.36 5.08
CA ILE A 324 -13.85 -5.14 6.25
C ILE A 324 -14.98 -6.08 5.86
N TRP A 325 -14.69 -7.38 5.89
CA TRP A 325 -15.63 -8.47 5.62
C TRP A 325 -16.18 -9.02 6.94
N THR A 326 -17.44 -8.75 7.24
CA THR A 326 -18.09 -9.22 8.47
C THR A 326 -18.68 -10.61 8.26
N ALA A 327 -18.23 -11.57 9.08
CA ALA A 327 -18.64 -12.96 8.99
C ALA A 327 -20.16 -13.13 9.17
N PRO A 328 -20.83 -14.00 8.39
CA PRO A 328 -22.29 -14.14 8.40
C PRO A 328 -22.83 -14.67 9.73
N ASP A 329 -24.11 -14.46 10.01
CA ASP A 329 -24.74 -14.93 11.26
C ASP A 329 -25.20 -16.40 11.18
N LEU A 330 -24.28 -17.30 10.82
CA LEU A 330 -24.56 -18.74 10.70
C LEU A 330 -24.54 -19.44 12.06
N THR A 331 -25.23 -20.58 12.12
CA THR A 331 -25.24 -21.44 13.32
C THR A 331 -23.91 -22.17 13.54
N ASN A 332 -23.52 -22.41 14.80
CA ASN A 332 -22.30 -23.16 15.13
C ASN A 332 -22.31 -24.59 14.55
N THR A 333 -23.48 -25.22 14.39
CA THR A 333 -23.61 -26.51 13.71
C THR A 333 -23.26 -26.43 12.23
N GLU A 334 -23.63 -25.33 11.57
CA GLU A 334 -23.35 -25.11 10.16
C GLU A 334 -21.88 -24.78 9.92
N TYR A 335 -21.31 -23.84 10.67
CA TYR A 335 -19.86 -23.60 10.66
C TYR A 335 -19.06 -24.88 10.94
N SER A 336 -19.51 -25.73 11.88
CA SER A 336 -18.89 -27.04 12.16
C SER A 336 -19.00 -28.05 11.01
N SER A 337 -19.93 -27.87 10.07
CA SER A 337 -19.97 -28.63 8.81
C SER A 337 -19.05 -28.01 7.77
N LEU A 338 -19.08 -26.68 7.59
CA LEU A 338 -18.21 -25.97 6.63
C LEU A 338 -16.72 -26.17 6.95
N LEU A 339 -16.34 -26.27 8.24
CA LEU A 339 -14.96 -26.57 8.67
C LEU A 339 -14.41 -27.90 8.12
N LYS A 340 -15.27 -28.88 7.84
CA LYS A 340 -14.85 -30.21 7.33
C LYS A 340 -14.39 -30.18 5.88
N LEU A 341 -14.70 -29.10 5.15
CA LEU A 341 -14.32 -28.91 3.75
C LEU A 341 -12.84 -28.53 3.59
N PHE A 342 -12.24 -27.90 4.60
CA PHE A 342 -10.87 -27.39 4.50
C PHE A 342 -9.85 -28.54 4.56
N PRO A 343 -8.90 -28.62 3.58
CA PRO A 343 -7.86 -29.62 3.58
C PRO A 343 -7.01 -29.64 4.85
N SER A 344 -6.39 -30.79 5.13
CA SER A 344 -5.49 -30.97 6.28
C SER A 344 -4.31 -29.99 6.28
N PHE A 345 -3.76 -29.62 5.12
CA PHE A 345 -2.64 -28.66 5.03
C PHE A 345 -3.02 -27.21 5.37
N ILE A 346 -4.33 -26.89 5.43
CA ILE A 346 -4.86 -25.64 5.99
C ILE A 346 -5.13 -25.85 7.48
N SER A 347 -5.93 -26.86 7.82
CA SER A 347 -6.50 -27.07 9.16
C SER A 347 -5.54 -27.63 10.20
N ALA A 348 -4.34 -28.10 9.79
CA ALA A 348 -3.26 -28.50 10.70
C ALA A 348 -2.41 -27.32 11.20
N LYS A 349 -2.58 -26.09 10.68
CA LYS A 349 -1.93 -24.91 11.27
C LYS A 349 -2.51 -24.61 12.65
N THR A 350 -1.67 -24.15 13.57
CA THR A 350 -2.10 -23.68 14.88
C THR A 350 -3.04 -22.48 14.72
N LEU A 351 -4.27 -22.62 15.22
CA LEU A 351 -5.24 -21.54 15.23
C LEU A 351 -4.81 -20.45 16.24
N PRO A 352 -4.52 -19.21 15.82
CA PRO A 352 -4.37 -18.09 16.75
C PRO A 352 -5.72 -17.77 17.39
N ARG A 353 -5.69 -17.30 18.63
CA ARG A 353 -6.89 -17.07 19.46
C ARG A 353 -6.91 -15.63 19.95
N PHE A 354 -8.09 -15.08 20.12
CA PHE A 354 -8.25 -13.80 20.81
C PHE A 354 -7.80 -13.97 22.27
N PRO A 355 -7.18 -12.96 22.89
CA PRO A 355 -6.86 -13.03 24.30
C PRO A 355 -8.16 -13.19 25.11
N ALA A 356 -8.21 -14.19 25.99
CA ALA A 356 -9.40 -14.41 26.81
C ALA A 356 -9.57 -13.24 27.80
N PRO A 357 -10.81 -12.77 28.06
CA PRO A 357 -11.04 -11.67 28.98
C PRO A 357 -10.51 -12.02 30.37
N SER A 358 -9.53 -11.24 30.82
CA SER A 358 -8.85 -11.41 32.10
C SER A 358 -9.86 -11.26 33.25
N LYS A 359 -10.02 -12.30 34.07
CA LYS A 359 -10.83 -12.25 35.30
C LYS A 359 -10.13 -11.53 36.47
N ARG A 360 -9.03 -10.81 36.23
CA ARG A 360 -8.49 -9.88 37.23
C ARG A 360 -9.57 -8.83 37.49
N LYS A 361 -9.86 -8.57 38.76
CA LYS A 361 -10.63 -7.38 39.13
C LYS A 361 -9.81 -6.18 38.65
N GLN A 362 -10.44 -5.23 37.98
CA GLN A 362 -9.83 -3.91 37.83
C GLN A 362 -9.81 -3.29 39.23
N ASP A 363 -8.60 -3.05 39.75
CA ASP A 363 -8.45 -2.30 40.99
C ASP A 363 -8.79 -0.84 40.67
N ILE A 364 -9.77 -0.30 41.40
CA ILE A 364 -10.62 0.85 40.99
C ILE A 364 -9.88 2.21 40.95
N GLU A 365 -8.57 2.20 41.17
CA GLU A 365 -7.69 3.35 41.28
C GLU A 365 -6.91 3.65 39.98
N GLU A 366 -6.88 2.72 39.02
CA GLU A 366 -6.30 2.92 37.68
C GLU A 366 -7.39 3.40 36.70
N GLY A 367 -7.26 4.64 36.20
CA GLY A 367 -8.37 5.38 35.57
C GLY A 367 -8.89 4.84 34.23
N GLU A 368 -10.15 5.14 33.92
CA GLU A 368 -10.93 4.64 32.77
C GLU A 368 -10.51 5.21 31.39
N GLU A 369 -9.21 5.39 31.12
CA GLU A 369 -8.69 5.85 29.81
C GLU A 369 -7.92 4.76 29.03
N GLN A 370 -7.97 3.51 29.50
CA GLN A 370 -7.58 2.34 28.70
C GLN A 370 -8.65 2.04 27.65
N ALA A 371 -8.64 2.80 26.55
CA ALA A 371 -9.44 2.52 25.37
C ALA A 371 -9.27 1.06 24.94
N GLU A 372 -10.37 0.31 24.73
CA GLU A 372 -10.32 -1.10 24.36
C GLU A 372 -9.49 -1.28 23.07
N GLU A 373 -8.24 -1.75 23.18
CA GLU A 373 -7.46 -2.10 22.00
C GLU A 373 -8.23 -3.16 21.21
N PRO A 374 -8.49 -2.93 19.91
CA PRO A 374 -9.29 -3.86 19.13
C PRO A 374 -8.56 -5.20 19.10
N PHE A 375 -9.24 -6.26 19.56
CA PHE A 375 -8.66 -7.61 19.65
C PHE A 375 -8.29 -8.14 18.25
N GLU A 376 -7.08 -7.82 17.80
CA GLU A 376 -6.56 -8.07 16.45
C GLU A 376 -5.72 -9.35 16.40
N ILE A 377 -5.87 -10.09 15.30
CA ILE A 377 -5.08 -11.27 14.96
C ILE A 377 -4.70 -11.19 13.48
N ARG A 378 -3.42 -11.35 13.16
CA ARG A 378 -2.96 -11.51 11.76
C ARG A 378 -2.74 -12.98 11.45
N PHE A 379 -3.45 -13.51 10.46
CA PHE A 379 -3.35 -14.92 10.09
C PHE A 379 -3.75 -15.15 8.64
N GLY A 380 -2.93 -15.91 7.90
CA GLY A 380 -3.11 -16.05 6.46
C GLY A 380 -3.03 -14.68 5.78
N THR A 381 -4.07 -14.31 5.04
CA THR A 381 -4.24 -12.95 4.52
C THR A 381 -4.97 -12.03 5.48
N GLY A 382 -4.41 -10.85 5.74
CA GLY A 382 -5.11 -9.74 6.37
C GLY A 382 -5.25 -9.86 7.89
N THR A 383 -6.21 -9.10 8.42
CA THR A 383 -6.41 -8.86 9.85
C THR A 383 -7.79 -9.34 10.29
N ILE A 384 -7.84 -10.17 11.32
CA ILE A 384 -9.05 -10.76 11.89
C ILE A 384 -9.30 -10.12 13.26
N SER A 385 -10.49 -9.59 13.49
CA SER A 385 -10.85 -8.86 14.72
C SER A 385 -12.26 -9.20 15.22
N LEU A 386 -12.54 -8.87 16.49
CA LEU A 386 -13.88 -8.98 17.07
C LEU A 386 -14.73 -7.76 16.69
N GLY A 387 -15.70 -7.95 15.80
CA GLY A 387 -16.63 -6.90 15.39
C GLY A 387 -17.63 -6.53 16.49
N GLY A 388 -18.14 -5.29 16.42
CA GLY A 388 -19.23 -4.81 17.27
C GLY A 388 -20.57 -5.56 17.12
N PRO A 389 -20.98 -6.02 15.91
CA PRO A 389 -22.26 -6.73 15.76
C PRO A 389 -22.34 -8.04 16.55
N LEU A 390 -23.39 -8.18 17.36
CA LEU A 390 -23.73 -9.43 18.04
C LEU A 390 -24.41 -10.42 17.08
N ARG A 391 -24.22 -11.71 17.36
CA ARG A 391 -24.88 -12.83 16.69
C ARG A 391 -26.30 -13.01 17.20
N THR A 392 -27.25 -13.12 16.28
CA THR A 392 -28.69 -13.15 16.56
C THR A 392 -29.23 -14.59 16.63
N GLY A 393 -30.44 -14.74 17.16
CA GLY A 393 -31.15 -16.02 17.16
C GLY A 393 -30.39 -17.18 17.85
N PRO A 394 -30.67 -18.44 17.46
CA PRO A 394 -30.13 -19.63 18.11
C PRO A 394 -28.73 -20.01 17.59
N TRP A 395 -27.80 -19.05 17.44
CA TRP A 395 -26.46 -19.29 16.87
C TRP A 395 -25.66 -20.39 17.58
N ARG A 396 -25.79 -20.54 18.91
CA ARG A 396 -25.22 -21.65 19.72
C ARG A 396 -25.78 -23.04 19.37
N GLY A 397 -26.76 -23.14 18.48
CA GLY A 397 -27.54 -24.34 18.22
C GLY A 397 -28.57 -24.64 19.32
N GLY A 398 -29.31 -25.73 19.11
CA GLY A 398 -30.26 -26.28 20.09
C GLY A 398 -29.56 -26.93 21.28
N TRP A 399 -30.32 -27.28 22.32
CA TRP A 399 -29.80 -27.76 23.61
C TRP A 399 -28.79 -28.92 23.47
N TRP A 400 -29.07 -29.92 22.63
CA TRP A 400 -28.17 -31.06 22.40
C TRP A 400 -26.79 -30.68 21.84
N VAL A 401 -26.71 -29.63 21.01
CA VAL A 401 -25.44 -29.10 20.48
C VAL A 401 -24.63 -28.45 21.60
N ARG A 402 -25.31 -27.73 22.50
CA ARG A 402 -24.68 -27.09 23.66
C ARG A 402 -24.17 -28.13 24.66
N PHE A 403 -24.97 -29.16 24.93
CA PHE A 403 -24.60 -30.30 25.78
C PHE A 403 -23.40 -31.07 25.23
N THR A 404 -23.42 -31.46 23.96
CA THR A 404 -22.29 -32.16 23.33
C THR A 404 -21.03 -31.31 23.23
N SER A 405 -21.15 -29.99 23.04
CA SER A 405 -20.00 -29.06 23.12
C SER A 405 -19.46 -28.91 24.54
N TRP A 406 -20.33 -28.89 25.56
CA TRP A 406 -19.95 -28.84 26.97
C TRP A 406 -19.23 -30.12 27.42
N CYS A 407 -19.74 -31.30 27.06
CA CYS A 407 -19.04 -32.57 27.28
C CYS A 407 -17.64 -32.57 26.65
N LYS A 408 -17.51 -32.08 25.40
CA LYS A 408 -16.20 -31.90 24.71
C LYS A 408 -15.29 -30.83 25.32
N THR A 409 -15.75 -30.08 26.33
CA THR A 409 -14.96 -29.10 27.08
C THR A 409 -14.63 -29.61 28.50
N LEU A 410 -15.17 -30.77 28.91
CA LEU A 410 -14.90 -31.43 30.19
C LEU A 410 -14.12 -32.74 30.05
N PHE A 411 -14.23 -33.42 28.90
CA PHE A 411 -13.66 -34.76 28.67
C PHE A 411 -12.66 -34.80 27.51
N CYS A 412 -12.22 -33.63 27.01
CA CYS A 412 -11.19 -33.44 25.98
C CYS A 412 -10.42 -32.15 26.25
#